data_AF-A0A9W6YIH2-F1
#
_entry.id   AF-A0A9W6YIH2-F1
#
_cell.length_a   1.000
_cell.length_b   1.000
_cell.length_c   1.000
_cell.angle_alpha   90.00
_cell.angle_beta   90.00
_cell.angle_gamma   90.00
#
_symmetry.space_group_name_H-M   'P 1'
#
loop_
_entity.id
_entity.type
_entity.pdbx_description
1 polymer ?
#
loop_
_entity_poly.entity_id
_entity_poly.type
_entity_poly.pdbx_seq_one_letter_code
_entity_poly.pdbx_strand_id
1 'polypeptide(L)'
;MSKRGIELPPDDYPVCRDGDAGPEFLLNKPLQHALSELARRTGTSLPAFVELVRGQTPRDYRPNKILVPEVLEKLCKDYKHLDALQKIVQEGVEVRLKQPPPLQRQRPPNHGSARDVLRKNIRK
;
A
#
# COMPACT_ATOMS: atom_id res chain seq x y z
N MET A 1 16.07 8.23 8.25
CA MET A 1 15.21 9.00 9.17
C MET A 1 16.02 9.71 10.25
N SER A 2 16.89 9.04 10.99
CA SER A 2 17.71 9.66 12.05
C SER A 2 18.64 10.77 11.54
N LYS A 3 19.27 10.61 10.35
CA LYS A 3 20.10 11.65 9.70
C LYS A 3 19.35 12.95 9.36
N ARG A 4 18.01 12.96 9.42
CA ARG A 4 17.16 14.13 9.18
C ARG A 4 16.44 14.61 10.45
N GLY A 5 16.89 14.15 11.64
CA GLY A 5 16.28 14.49 12.92
C GLY A 5 14.83 14.02 13.04
N ILE A 6 14.49 12.89 12.41
CA ILE A 6 13.18 12.24 12.51
C ILE A 6 13.34 11.08 13.47
N GLU A 7 12.53 11.06 14.52
CA GLU A 7 12.45 9.97 15.48
C GLU A 7 12.03 8.67 14.78
N LEU A 8 12.75 7.59 15.06
CA LEU A 8 12.42 6.28 14.52
C LEU A 8 11.23 5.69 15.29
N PRO A 9 10.27 5.07 14.61
CA PRO A 9 9.21 4.35 15.30
C PRO A 9 9.79 3.15 16.06
N PRO A 10 9.17 2.74 17.17
CA PRO A 10 9.53 1.51 17.87
C PRO A 10 9.25 0.29 17.00
N ASP A 11 10.15 -0.70 17.06
CA ASP A 11 10.08 -1.92 16.25
C ASP A 11 8.99 -2.91 16.73
N ASP A 12 8.58 -2.80 17.99
CA ASP A 12 7.68 -3.72 18.69
C ASP A 12 6.24 -3.20 18.83
N TYR A 13 5.81 -2.29 17.95
CA TYR A 13 4.46 -1.75 18.01
C TYR A 13 3.40 -2.86 17.79
N PRO A 14 2.40 -3.00 18.69
CA PRO A 14 1.43 -4.09 18.64
C PRO A 14 0.55 -4.01 17.38
N VAL A 15 0.32 -5.17 16.76
CA VAL A 15 -0.54 -5.29 15.57
C VAL A 15 -2.02 -5.22 15.95
N CYS A 16 -2.39 -5.75 17.10
CA CYS A 16 -3.75 -5.70 17.64
C CYS A 16 -3.73 -5.59 19.16
N ARG A 17 -4.89 -5.23 19.72
CA ARG A 17 -5.19 -5.33 21.15
C ARG A 17 -6.52 -6.07 21.34
N ASP A 18 -6.70 -6.66 22.51
CA ASP A 18 -7.99 -7.23 22.87
C ASP A 18 -9.04 -6.11 23.02
N GLY A 19 -10.16 -6.26 22.32
CA GLY A 19 -11.30 -5.37 22.40
C GLY A 19 -12.58 -6.12 22.75
N ASP A 20 -13.60 -5.39 23.18
CA ASP A 20 -14.87 -5.95 23.68
C ASP A 20 -15.61 -6.82 22.64
N ALA A 21 -15.35 -6.58 21.35
CA ALA A 21 -15.95 -7.31 20.23
C ALA A 21 -14.98 -8.25 19.50
N GLY A 22 -13.79 -8.49 20.08
CA GLY A 22 -12.69 -9.24 19.45
C GLY A 22 -11.45 -8.38 19.21
N PRO A 23 -10.42 -8.92 18.52
CA PRO A 23 -9.15 -8.23 18.32
C PRO A 23 -9.34 -6.94 17.51
N GLU A 24 -8.94 -5.81 18.10
CA GLU A 24 -8.91 -4.52 17.43
C GLU A 24 -7.53 -4.32 16.79
N PHE A 25 -7.48 -4.27 15.46
CA PHE A 25 -6.24 -4.02 14.73
C PHE A 25 -5.81 -2.56 14.85
N LEU A 26 -4.55 -2.36 15.24
CA LEU A 26 -3.99 -1.04 15.52
C LEU A 26 -3.23 -0.50 14.30
N LEU A 27 -3.45 0.77 14.00
CA LEU A 27 -2.57 1.50 13.09
C LEU A 27 -1.30 1.89 13.83
N ASN A 28 -0.13 1.57 13.26
CA ASN A 28 1.16 2.00 13.80
C ASN A 28 1.31 3.54 13.73
N LYS A 29 0.84 4.24 14.77
CA LYS A 29 0.85 5.70 14.88
C LYS A 29 2.25 6.30 14.88
N PRO A 30 3.24 5.73 15.59
CA PRO A 30 4.63 6.20 15.50
C PRO A 30 5.18 6.14 14.07
N LEU A 31 4.98 5.02 13.36
CA LEU A 31 5.43 4.87 11.98
C LEU A 31 4.71 5.85 11.06
N GLN A 32 3.39 5.99 11.21
CA GLN A 32 2.61 6.98 10.48
C GLN A 32 3.16 8.41 10.68
N HIS A 33 3.49 8.78 11.92
CA HIS A 33 4.05 10.08 12.26
C HIS A 33 5.43 10.29 11.61
N ALA A 34 6.35 9.33 11.76
CA ALA A 34 7.70 9.39 11.20
C ALA A 34 7.68 9.50 9.66
N LEU A 35 6.82 8.71 9.01
CA LEU A 35 6.60 8.76 7.55
C LEU A 35 6.02 10.12 7.11
N SER A 36 5.08 10.66 7.87
CA SER A 36 4.48 11.97 7.58
C SER A 36 5.51 13.10 7.70
N GLU A 37 6.36 13.07 8.72
CA GLU A 37 7.47 14.02 8.88
C GLU A 37 8.48 13.89 7.74
N LEU A 38 8.83 12.66 7.36
CA LEU A 38 9.74 12.42 6.24
C LEU A 38 9.20 13.00 4.93
N ALA A 39 7.93 12.75 4.61
CA ALA A 39 7.30 13.30 3.40
C ALA A 39 7.37 14.84 3.38
N ARG A 40 7.01 15.49 4.49
CA ARG A 40 7.06 16.96 4.62
C ARG A 40 8.46 17.54 4.49
N ARG A 41 9.45 16.96 5.19
CA ARG A 41 10.83 17.48 5.22
C ARG A 41 11.59 17.21 3.93
N THR A 42 11.26 16.15 3.20
CA THR A 42 11.94 15.81 1.95
C THR A 42 11.32 16.52 0.74
N GLY A 43 10.05 16.92 0.82
CA GLY A 43 9.33 17.46 -0.34
C GLY A 43 9.29 16.47 -1.52
N THR A 44 9.44 15.17 -1.24
CA THR A 44 9.52 14.16 -2.31
C THR A 44 8.17 14.00 -3.00
N SER A 45 8.19 13.60 -4.28
CA SER A 45 6.97 13.33 -5.02
C SER A 45 6.23 12.13 -4.40
N LEU A 46 4.90 12.10 -4.52
CA LEU A 46 4.12 10.96 -4.03
C LEU A 46 4.61 9.61 -4.60
N PRO A 47 4.95 9.48 -5.91
CA PRO A 47 5.54 8.26 -6.45
C PRO A 47 6.83 7.86 -5.73
N ALA A 48 7.80 8.77 -5.63
CA ALA A 48 9.09 8.47 -4.98
C ALA A 48 8.93 8.13 -3.49
N PHE A 49 7.98 8.77 -2.80
CA PHE A 49 7.65 8.41 -1.42
C PHE A 49 7.08 7.00 -1.31
N VAL A 50 6.12 6.65 -2.16
CA VAL A 50 5.48 5.33 -2.17
C VAL A 50 6.49 4.24 -2.51
N GLU A 51 7.38 4.50 -3.47
CA GLU A 51 8.49 3.61 -3.79
C GLU A 51 9.38 3.34 -2.57
N LEU A 52 9.81 4.41 -1.88
CA LEU A 52 10.62 4.29 -0.66
C LEU A 52 9.91 3.44 0.41
N VAL A 53 8.65 3.75 0.72
CA VAL A 53 7.89 3.06 1.78
C VAL A 53 7.67 1.59 1.47
N ARG A 54 7.54 1.24 0.18
CA ARG A 54 7.35 -0.14 -0.26
C ARG A 54 8.66 -0.93 -0.41
N GLY A 55 9.82 -0.31 -0.13
CA GLY A 55 11.12 -0.93 -0.39
C GLY A 55 11.33 -1.20 -1.89
N GLN A 56 10.77 -0.35 -2.74
CA GLN A 56 10.84 -0.46 -4.19
C GLN A 56 12.28 -0.19 -4.64
N THR A 57 12.86 -1.10 -5.43
CA THR A 57 14.22 -0.95 -5.95
C THR A 57 14.24 -1.06 -7.47
N PRO A 58 15.28 -0.53 -8.15
CA PRO A 58 15.44 -0.72 -9.59
C PRO A 58 15.43 -2.18 -10.06
N ARG A 59 15.77 -3.12 -9.17
CA ARG A 59 15.83 -4.55 -9.45
C ARG A 59 14.54 -5.30 -9.15
N ASP A 60 13.62 -4.69 -8.40
CA ASP A 60 12.37 -5.32 -8.00
C ASP A 60 11.26 -4.28 -8.04
N TYR A 61 10.60 -4.15 -9.20
CA TYR A 61 9.42 -3.30 -9.46
C TYR A 61 8.07 -3.97 -9.26
N ARG A 62 8.05 -5.17 -8.68
CA ARG A 62 6.81 -5.92 -8.51
C ARG A 62 5.76 -5.13 -7.71
N PRO A 63 4.51 -5.07 -8.18
CA PRO A 63 3.43 -4.36 -7.50
C PRO A 63 2.97 -5.05 -6.21
N ASN A 64 3.19 -6.35 -6.05
CA ASN A 64 2.97 -7.04 -4.79
C ASN A 64 4.24 -7.79 -4.37
N LYS A 65 4.91 -7.31 -3.31
CA LYS A 65 6.18 -7.88 -2.84
C LYS A 65 6.03 -9.25 -2.20
N ILE A 66 4.84 -9.58 -1.71
CA ILE A 66 4.53 -10.89 -1.12
C ILE A 66 4.51 -11.98 -2.21
N LEU A 67 4.15 -11.62 -3.45
CA LEU A 67 4.09 -12.58 -4.54
C LEU A 67 5.47 -12.76 -5.17
N VAL A 68 6.17 -13.83 -4.78
CA VAL A 68 7.53 -14.16 -5.26
C VAL A 68 7.47 -15.06 -6.49
N PRO A 69 7.95 -14.60 -7.68
CA PRO A 69 7.88 -15.37 -8.92
C PRO A 69 8.43 -16.79 -8.81
N GLU A 70 9.58 -16.95 -8.16
CA GLU A 70 10.29 -18.23 -8.01
C GLU A 70 9.53 -19.21 -7.09
N VAL A 71 8.78 -18.67 -6.11
CA VAL A 71 7.93 -19.47 -5.24
C VAL A 71 6.69 -19.93 -6.00
N LEU A 72 6.08 -19.03 -6.76
CA LEU A 72 4.89 -19.33 -7.57
C LEU A 72 5.20 -20.32 -8.70
N GLU A 73 6.37 -20.23 -9.32
CA GLU A 73 6.82 -21.20 -10.32
C GLU A 73 6.82 -22.63 -9.77
N LYS A 74 7.33 -22.81 -8.55
CA LYS A 74 7.40 -24.12 -7.89
C LYS A 74 6.03 -24.61 -7.42
N LEU A 75 5.28 -23.75 -6.74
CA LEU A 75 4.00 -24.12 -6.13
C LEU A 75 2.88 -24.28 -7.17
N CYS A 76 2.96 -23.58 -8.29
CA CYS A 76 1.94 -23.56 -9.33
C CYS A 76 2.42 -24.20 -10.64
N LYS A 77 3.41 -25.10 -10.60
CA LYS A 77 4.03 -25.73 -11.78
C LYS A 77 3.03 -26.34 -12.78
N ASP A 78 1.94 -26.92 -12.29
CA ASP A 78 0.91 -27.58 -13.10
C ASP A 78 -0.32 -26.69 -13.33
N TYR A 79 -0.24 -25.41 -12.92
CA TYR A 79 -1.33 -24.47 -13.11
C TYR A 79 -1.36 -24.02 -14.57
N LYS A 80 -2.47 -24.28 -15.25
CA LYS A 80 -2.68 -23.97 -16.68
C LYS A 80 -2.38 -22.52 -17.08
N HIS A 81 -2.42 -21.58 -16.14
CA HIS A 81 -2.20 -20.14 -16.39
C HIS A 81 -0.97 -19.62 -15.64
N LEU A 82 0.02 -20.47 -15.37
CA LEU A 82 1.25 -20.07 -14.66
C LEU A 82 1.92 -18.87 -15.33
N ASP A 83 2.05 -18.86 -16.66
CA ASP A 83 2.66 -17.75 -17.39
C ASP A 83 1.91 -16.42 -17.17
N ALA A 84 0.57 -16.47 -17.19
CA ALA A 84 -0.25 -15.30 -16.93
C ALA A 84 -0.11 -14.83 -15.46
N LEU A 85 -0.05 -15.78 -14.52
CA LEU A 85 0.20 -15.47 -13.11
C LEU A 85 1.58 -14.83 -12.93
N GLN A 86 2.62 -15.35 -13.57
CA GLN A 86 3.96 -14.77 -13.52
C GLN A 86 3.98 -13.34 -14.06
N LYS A 87 3.30 -13.09 -15.19
CA LYS A 87 3.16 -11.75 -15.74
C LYS A 87 2.46 -10.80 -14.78
N ILE A 88 1.36 -11.23 -14.17
CA ILE A 88 0.62 -10.42 -13.17
C ILE A 88 1.50 -10.07 -11.97
N VAL A 89 2.34 -11.01 -11.53
CA VAL A 89 3.21 -10.81 -10.37
C VAL A 89 4.34 -9.83 -10.67
N GLN A 90 4.88 -9.88 -11.88
CA GLN A 90 5.97 -9.00 -12.33
C GLN A 90 5.49 -7.60 -12.65
N GLU A 91 4.42 -7.50 -13.45
CA GLU A 91 3.98 -6.24 -14.08
C GLU A 91 2.71 -5.67 -13.44
N GLY A 92 1.95 -6.50 -12.73
CA GLY A 92 0.62 -6.17 -12.26
C GLY A 92 -0.47 -6.62 -13.23
N VAL A 93 -1.71 -6.36 -12.84
CA VAL A 93 -2.87 -6.68 -13.69
C VAL A 93 -3.06 -5.56 -14.71
N GLU A 94 -2.84 -5.86 -15.99
CA GLU A 94 -3.19 -4.98 -17.10
C GLU A 94 -4.58 -5.35 -17.63
N VAL A 95 -5.56 -4.45 -17.45
CA VAL A 95 -6.93 -4.66 -17.93
C VAL A 95 -7.18 -3.81 -19.17
N ARG A 96 -7.47 -4.46 -20.30
CA ARG A 96 -7.99 -3.79 -21.49
C ARG A 96 -9.50 -3.68 -21.40
N LEU A 97 -9.98 -2.47 -21.13
CA LEU A 97 -11.42 -2.20 -21.09
C LEU A 97 -11.97 -2.11 -22.51
N LYS A 98 -13.09 -2.80 -22.78
CA LYS A 98 -13.78 -2.71 -24.08
C LYS A 98 -14.37 -1.31 -24.32
N GLN A 99 -14.70 -0.62 -23.25
CA GLN A 99 -15.22 0.74 -23.23
C GLN A 99 -14.76 1.43 -21.94
N PRO A 100 -14.52 2.75 -21.95
CA PRO A 100 -14.20 3.48 -20.74
C PRO A 100 -15.28 3.27 -19.66
N PRO A 101 -14.91 3.15 -18.38
CA PRO A 101 -15.90 3.06 -17.33
C PRO A 101 -16.68 4.38 -17.28
N PRO A 102 -17.99 4.36 -16.97
CA PRO A 102 -18.77 5.57 -16.87
C PRO A 102 -18.18 6.49 -15.79
N LEU A 103 -18.21 7.81 -16.05
CA LEU A 103 -17.73 8.79 -15.10
C LEU A 103 -18.54 8.68 -13.79
N GLN A 104 -17.90 8.26 -12.71
CA GLN A 104 -18.52 8.19 -11.40
C GLN A 104 -18.67 9.61 -10.82
N ARG A 105 -19.82 10.24 -11.06
CA ARG A 105 -20.16 11.58 -10.52
C ARG A 105 -20.56 11.54 -9.05
N GLN A 106 -21.15 10.44 -8.62
CA GLN A 106 -21.62 10.26 -7.25
C GLN A 106 -20.82 9.16 -6.58
N ARG A 107 -20.42 9.43 -5.34
CA ARG A 107 -19.72 8.45 -4.52
C ARG A 107 -20.64 7.26 -4.20
N PRO A 108 -20.18 6.02 -4.38
CA PRO A 108 -20.92 4.84 -3.96
C PRO A 108 -21.14 4.82 -2.44
N PRO A 109 -22.32 4.37 -1.97
CA PRO A 109 -22.67 4.40 -0.55
C PRO A 109 -21.83 3.44 0.33
N ASN A 110 -21.05 2.53 -0.28
CA ASN A 110 -20.27 1.49 0.40
C ASN A 110 -18.96 1.97 1.03
N HIS A 111 -18.55 3.22 0.82
CA HIS A 111 -17.22 3.67 1.25
C HIS A 111 -17.26 4.41 2.59
N GLY A 112 -17.84 3.85 3.67
CA GLY A 112 -18.05 4.54 4.95
C GLY A 112 -16.89 5.43 5.44
N SER A 113 -15.65 4.95 5.33
CA SER A 113 -14.41 5.66 5.70
C SER A 113 -14.15 6.99 4.96
N ALA A 114 -14.71 7.19 3.77
CA ALA A 114 -14.55 8.43 3.01
C ALA A 114 -15.54 9.53 3.45
N ARG A 115 -16.45 9.28 4.42
CA ARG A 115 -17.43 10.29 4.87
C ARG A 115 -16.74 11.45 5.60
N ASP A 116 -15.72 11.15 6.39
CA ASP A 116 -15.13 12.12 7.32
C ASP A 116 -13.69 12.55 6.98
N VAL A 117 -13.02 11.84 6.07
CA VAL A 117 -11.59 12.07 5.77
C VAL A 117 -11.36 13.30 4.89
N LEU A 118 -12.25 13.58 3.93
CA LEU A 118 -12.12 14.75 3.06
C LEU A 118 -12.40 16.07 3.80
N ARG A 119 -13.27 16.07 4.82
CA ARG A 119 -13.57 17.27 5.62
C ARG A 119 -12.42 17.68 6.55
N LYS A 120 -11.61 16.72 7.01
CA LYS A 120 -10.56 16.98 8.02
C LYS A 120 -9.17 17.29 7.42
N ASN A 121 -8.89 16.86 6.19
CA ASN A 121 -7.55 16.95 5.61
C ASN A 121 -7.41 17.96 4.46
N ILE A 122 -8.51 18.50 3.93
CA ILE A 122 -8.46 19.69 3.06
C ILE A 122 -8.38 20.89 4.00
N ARG A 123 -7.15 21.29 4.33
CA ARG A 123 -6.90 22.54 5.07
C ARG A 123 -7.44 23.72 4.27
N LYS A 124 -8.13 24.65 4.95
CA LYS A 124 -8.27 26.04 4.51
C LYS A 124 -6.91 26.73 4.59
#